data_AF-A0A9P7EYK1-F1
#
_entry.id   AF-A0A9P7EYK1-F1
#
_cell.length_a   1.000
_cell.length_b   1.000
_cell.length_c   1.000
_cell.angle_alpha   90.00
_cell.angle_beta   90.00
_cell.angle_gamma   90.00
#
_symmetry.space_group_name_H-M   'P 1'
#
loop_
_entity.id
_entity.type
_entity.pdbx_description
1 polymer ?
#
loop_
_entity_poly.entity_id
_entity_poly.type
_entity_poly.pdbx_seq_one_letter_code
_entity_poly.pdbx_strand_id
1 'polypeptide(L)'
;MARTKQTARRSNGGKAQGRVSITDPGKLKIRIPAQTFCVLCRDGSENLVIFTCDECPRVICTRCIDVPSNYIEELKKMDVKFRCVLCHTALMKKLNDQTPYYASILTSYPQSFTHYILQGFFRDAQPVLPFFLPVRVQLETSKRSEISASHILIIHFKLVDHVTTGSPVDIIHQFLAPYFPYGGLRKLDVVFDLGTSSKVKGYNEQCMELAKDVVEQDHYKSVCIVITTHTDDDRGDPFIGRKKGDKSGYVSASVPEFLNVLFKPWQDAITRAKDTTMFFMGCGAIVNNTESFRDLRLSVLNSKLSSAIAFTAPHFQPSFTCHLVVAFAEHVLIEGFPLREAFPEILGHSYRLGMHTDIILMTRSETNGAATLQCTRYAWSHATARPWGSLLPLQCPQCGCITKWNFSRDSNKSIFVCSYKDCGRGRGTKNLPPKRYILQCPEGAKRLIPGKRHNAGWLEVPLDFSQPNKVTKFSDM
;
A
#
# COMPACT_ATOMS: atom_id res chain seq x y z
N MET A 1 -2.56 -53.09 -39.37
CA MET A 1 -2.02 -51.71 -39.31
C MET A 1 -1.53 -51.44 -37.90
N ALA A 2 -0.21 -51.43 -37.71
CA ALA A 2 0.43 -51.49 -36.40
C ALA A 2 0.91 -50.10 -35.95
N ARG A 3 0.61 -49.76 -34.69
CA ARG A 3 1.05 -48.54 -34.00
C ARG A 3 2.56 -48.58 -33.75
N THR A 4 3.29 -47.59 -34.25
CA THR A 4 4.69 -47.33 -33.89
C THR A 4 4.79 -46.38 -32.71
N LYS A 5 5.63 -46.76 -31.74
CA LYS A 5 6.01 -45.99 -30.54
C LYS A 5 6.98 -44.87 -30.93
N GLN A 6 6.72 -43.64 -30.48
CA GLN A 6 7.72 -42.57 -30.47
C GLN A 6 8.55 -42.64 -29.18
N THR A 7 9.86 -42.76 -29.34
CA THR A 7 10.89 -42.69 -28.31
C THR A 7 11.38 -41.25 -28.13
N ALA A 8 11.55 -40.85 -26.87
CA ALA A 8 12.15 -39.59 -26.46
C ALA A 8 13.63 -39.50 -26.90
N ARG A 9 14.02 -38.36 -27.51
CA ARG A 9 15.41 -38.03 -27.80
C ARG A 9 16.10 -37.45 -26.55
N ARG A 10 17.17 -38.11 -26.13
CA ARG A 10 18.19 -37.61 -25.20
C ARG A 10 18.98 -36.47 -25.89
N SER A 11 19.16 -35.34 -25.20
CA SER A 11 20.15 -34.33 -25.56
C SER A 11 21.48 -34.65 -24.87
N ASN A 12 22.56 -34.59 -25.65
CA ASN A 12 23.91 -34.95 -25.26
C ASN A 12 24.52 -33.93 -24.29
N GLY A 13 25.13 -34.44 -23.22
CA GLY A 13 25.93 -33.66 -22.29
C GLY A 13 27.28 -33.27 -22.89
N GLY A 14 27.62 -31.98 -22.78
CA GLY A 14 28.96 -31.46 -23.00
C GLY A 14 29.70 -31.28 -21.67
N LYS A 15 30.98 -31.68 -21.63
CA LYS A 15 31.90 -31.48 -20.50
C LYS A 15 32.42 -30.04 -20.50
N ALA A 16 32.31 -29.34 -19.37
CA ALA A 16 33.04 -28.10 -19.13
C ALA A 16 34.47 -28.43 -18.66
N GLN A 17 35.46 -27.86 -19.34
CA GLN A 17 36.85 -27.79 -18.90
C GLN A 17 37.03 -26.60 -17.96
N GLY A 18 37.73 -26.81 -16.84
CA GLY A 18 38.32 -25.75 -16.04
C GLY A 18 37.47 -25.19 -14.90
N ARG A 19 37.91 -25.46 -13.67
CA ARG A 19 37.40 -24.83 -12.44
C ARG A 19 38.34 -23.69 -12.09
N VAL A 20 37.92 -22.45 -12.30
CA VAL A 20 38.62 -21.25 -11.81
C VAL A 20 38.05 -20.92 -10.43
N SER A 21 38.93 -20.88 -9.43
CA SER A 21 38.62 -20.36 -8.09
C SER A 21 38.44 -18.85 -8.20
N ILE A 22 37.21 -18.37 -8.03
CA ILE A 22 36.94 -16.94 -7.80
C ILE A 22 37.19 -16.71 -6.32
N THR A 23 38.37 -16.19 -6.02
CA THR A 23 38.63 -15.48 -4.76
C THR A 23 37.69 -14.27 -4.68
N ASP A 24 37.13 -14.10 -3.48
CA ASP A 24 36.08 -13.19 -3.05
C ASP A 24 36.09 -11.80 -3.76
N PRO A 25 35.06 -11.43 -4.54
CA PRO A 25 34.97 -10.08 -5.06
C PRO A 25 34.56 -9.19 -3.90
N GLY A 26 35.50 -8.34 -3.45
CA GLY A 26 35.23 -7.28 -2.49
C GLY A 26 33.91 -6.60 -2.84
N LYS A 27 32.94 -6.71 -1.93
CA LYS A 27 31.59 -6.14 -2.09
C LYS A 27 31.74 -4.67 -2.49
N LEU A 28 31.52 -4.38 -3.77
CA LEU A 28 31.32 -3.02 -4.25
C LEU A 28 30.15 -2.46 -3.44
N LYS A 29 30.45 -1.63 -2.44
CA LYS A 29 29.45 -0.86 -1.73
C LYS A 29 28.87 0.12 -2.74
N ILE A 30 27.78 -0.27 -3.39
CA ILE A 30 26.94 0.67 -4.14
C ILE A 30 26.55 1.75 -3.13
N ARG A 31 27.06 2.97 -3.32
CA ARG A 31 26.65 4.13 -2.51
C ARG A 31 25.19 4.39 -2.83
N ILE A 32 24.30 3.97 -1.92
CA ILE A 32 22.90 4.36 -1.95
C ILE A 32 22.86 5.88 -1.77
N PRO A 33 22.16 6.64 -2.62
CA PRO A 33 22.03 8.08 -2.42
C PRO A 33 21.51 8.33 -1.00
N ALA A 34 22.20 9.19 -0.26
CA ALA A 34 21.79 9.54 1.11
C ALA A 34 20.43 10.24 1.08
N GLN A 35 19.59 9.94 2.07
CA GLN A 35 18.35 10.69 2.29
C GLN A 35 18.67 12.15 2.59
N THR A 36 17.80 13.07 2.21
CA THR A 36 17.97 14.51 2.47
C THR A 36 17.24 14.98 3.72
N PHE A 37 16.35 14.16 4.28
CA PHE A 37 15.52 14.50 5.43
C PHE A 37 15.96 13.71 6.66
N CYS A 38 16.05 14.38 7.80
CA CYS A 38 16.38 13.73 9.06
C CYS A 38 15.30 12.71 9.45
N VAL A 39 15.69 11.46 9.70
CA VAL A 39 14.73 10.40 10.09
C VAL A 39 14.05 10.63 11.45
N LEU A 40 14.59 11.52 12.29
CA LEU A 40 14.06 11.77 13.62
C LEU A 40 12.98 12.86 13.66
N CYS A 41 13.18 13.95 12.91
CA CYS A 41 12.27 15.11 12.91
C CYS A 41 11.67 15.44 11.53
N ARG A 42 12.02 14.66 10.49
CA ARG A 42 11.56 14.84 9.10
C ARG A 42 11.91 16.20 8.49
N ASP A 43 12.80 16.96 9.12
CA ASP A 43 13.29 18.24 8.62
C ASP A 43 14.38 18.00 7.56
N GLY A 44 14.23 18.65 6.41
CA GLY A 44 15.15 18.62 5.27
C GLY A 44 15.80 19.98 4.99
N SER A 45 15.81 20.89 5.96
CA SER A 45 16.40 22.23 5.80
C SER A 45 17.88 22.18 5.39
N GLU A 46 18.24 22.94 4.37
CA GLU A 46 19.63 23.10 3.87
C GLU A 46 20.58 23.67 4.92
N ASN A 47 20.06 24.40 5.91
CA ASN A 47 20.87 25.06 6.94
C ASN A 47 21.34 24.11 8.05
N LEU A 48 20.93 22.84 8.01
CA LEU A 48 21.30 21.85 9.01
C LEU A 48 22.43 20.96 8.52
N VAL A 49 23.43 20.76 9.37
CA VAL A 49 24.43 19.71 9.13
C VAL A 49 23.74 18.36 9.34
N ILE A 50 23.76 17.54 8.29
CA ILE A 50 23.23 16.18 8.29
C ILE A 50 24.38 15.16 8.30
N PHE A 51 24.23 14.13 9.13
CA PHE A 51 25.14 13.00 9.17
C PHE A 51 24.50 11.78 8.53
N THR A 52 25.17 11.24 7.51
CA THR A 52 24.73 10.04 6.79
C THR A 52 25.23 8.80 7.48
N CYS A 53 24.32 7.86 7.78
CA CYS A 53 24.68 6.59 8.39
C CYS A 53 25.49 5.73 7.41
N ASP A 54 26.61 5.16 7.86
CA ASP A 54 27.44 4.26 7.06
C ASP A 54 26.85 2.84 6.92
N GLU A 55 25.77 2.54 7.66
CA GLU A 55 25.14 1.21 7.72
C GLU A 55 23.74 1.14 7.09
N CYS A 56 23.09 2.28 6.87
CA CYS A 56 21.76 2.35 6.26
C CYS A 56 21.57 3.70 5.53
N PRO A 57 20.53 3.86 4.68
CA PRO A 57 20.33 5.08 3.90
C PRO A 57 19.94 6.34 4.71
N ARG A 58 19.72 6.21 6.02
CA ARG A 58 19.16 7.28 6.87
C ARG A 58 20.17 8.37 7.18
N VAL A 59 19.66 9.59 7.37
CA VAL A 59 20.42 10.73 7.87
C VAL A 59 19.85 11.28 9.17
N ILE A 60 20.70 11.89 9.99
CA ILE A 60 20.32 12.58 11.23
C ILE A 60 20.92 13.99 11.23
N CYS A 61 20.11 15.01 11.53
CA CYS A 61 20.57 16.40 11.61
C CYS A 61 21.10 16.76 13.01
N THR A 62 21.98 17.77 13.06
CA THR A 62 22.54 18.34 14.31
C THR A 62 21.51 18.96 15.25
N ARG A 63 20.27 19.20 14.81
CA ARG A 63 19.19 19.62 15.71
C ARG A 63 18.70 18.47 16.60
N CYS A 64 18.72 17.25 16.07
CA CYS A 64 18.20 16.07 16.74
C CYS A 64 19.24 15.37 17.61
N ILE A 65 20.52 15.54 17.31
CA ILE A 65 21.65 15.03 18.09
C ILE A 65 22.59 16.17 18.49
N ASP A 66 22.97 16.21 19.76
CA ASP A 66 23.81 17.27 20.30
C ASP A 66 25.29 17.01 20.02
N VAL A 67 25.81 17.62 18.95
CA VAL A 67 27.23 17.56 18.56
C VAL A 67 27.90 18.88 18.95
N PRO A 68 28.88 18.88 19.88
CA PRO A 68 29.59 20.10 20.21
C PRO A 68 30.36 20.66 19.01
N SER A 69 30.29 21.97 18.83
CA SER A 69 30.80 22.67 17.64
C SER A 69 32.28 22.41 17.38
N ASN A 70 33.09 22.26 18.45
CA ASN A 70 34.52 22.00 18.36
C ASN A 70 34.87 20.63 17.77
N TYR A 71 33.92 19.69 17.68
CA TYR A 71 34.13 18.37 17.07
C TYR A 71 33.60 18.26 15.64
N ILE A 72 32.80 19.22 15.15
CA ILE A 72 32.12 19.08 13.84
C ILE A 72 33.12 18.83 12.71
N GLU A 73 34.23 19.57 12.65
CA GLU A 73 35.25 19.39 11.61
C GLU A 73 36.00 18.05 11.73
N GLU A 74 36.20 17.54 12.94
CA GLU A 74 36.75 16.20 13.17
C GLU A 74 35.81 15.12 12.63
N LEU A 75 34.51 15.24 12.92
CA LEU A 75 33.49 14.27 12.52
C LEU A 75 33.22 14.24 11.02
N LYS A 76 33.59 15.31 10.29
CA LYS A 76 33.51 15.38 8.82
C LYS A 76 34.65 14.64 8.11
N LYS A 77 35.70 14.22 8.83
CA LYS A 77 36.82 13.50 8.22
C LYS A 77 36.36 12.18 7.63
N MET A 78 36.91 11.83 6.46
CA MET A 78 36.48 10.66 5.66
C MET A 78 36.66 9.30 6.35
N ASP A 79 37.58 9.22 7.30
CA ASP A 79 37.88 8.04 8.10
C ASP A 79 36.95 7.88 9.31
N VAL A 80 36.19 8.92 9.66
CA VAL A 80 35.13 8.85 10.65
C VAL A 80 33.88 8.24 10.03
N LYS A 81 33.31 7.30 10.75
CA LYS A 81 32.06 6.61 10.41
C LYS A 81 30.95 7.03 11.35
N PHE A 82 29.74 7.14 10.82
CA PHE A 82 28.55 7.45 11.59
C PHE A 82 27.57 6.28 11.58
N ARG A 83 27.07 5.90 12.75
CA ARG A 83 25.93 4.98 12.90
C ARG A 83 24.76 5.72 13.53
N CYS A 84 23.63 5.75 12.84
CA CYS A 84 22.43 6.39 13.36
C CYS A 84 21.84 5.67 14.59
N VAL A 85 21.05 6.40 15.39
CA VAL A 85 20.40 5.87 16.60
C VAL A 85 19.52 4.64 16.34
N LEU A 86 18.91 4.54 15.15
CA LEU A 86 18.06 3.41 14.79
C LEU A 86 18.86 2.13 14.51
N CYS A 87 20.00 2.23 13.81
CA CYS A 87 20.92 1.10 13.63
C CYS A 87 21.53 0.67 14.97
N HIS A 88 21.92 1.64 15.82
CA HIS A 88 22.38 1.34 17.18
C HIS A 88 21.33 0.56 17.98
N THR A 89 20.10 1.07 18.03
CA THR A 89 18.98 0.41 18.74
C THR A 89 18.71 -1.00 18.21
N ALA A 90 18.73 -1.18 16.89
CA ALA A 90 18.53 -2.48 16.25
C ALA A 90 19.65 -3.47 16.62
N LEU A 91 20.90 -3.03 16.64
CA LEU A 91 22.03 -3.85 17.05
C LEU A 91 21.93 -4.23 18.54
N MET A 92 21.65 -3.26 19.42
CA MET A 92 21.53 -3.53 20.86
C MET A 92 20.43 -4.53 21.16
N LYS A 93 19.28 -4.43 20.48
CA LYS A 93 18.23 -5.43 20.56
C LYS A 93 18.71 -6.82 20.13
N LYS A 94 19.50 -6.92 19.05
CA LYS A 94 20.04 -8.20 18.56
C LYS A 94 21.04 -8.81 19.56
N LEU A 95 21.82 -7.98 20.24
CA LEU A 95 22.77 -8.39 21.27
C LEU A 95 22.12 -8.65 22.63
N ASN A 96 20.82 -8.37 22.78
CA ASN A 96 20.12 -8.36 24.06
C ASN A 96 20.82 -7.47 25.10
N ASP A 97 21.28 -6.30 24.66
CA ASP A 97 22.05 -5.35 25.44
C ASP A 97 21.32 -3.99 25.52
N GLN A 98 21.63 -3.19 26.53
CA GLN A 98 21.06 -1.86 26.79
C GLN A 98 22.15 -0.81 27.02
N THR A 99 23.15 -0.78 26.13
CA THR A 99 24.17 0.26 26.24
C THR A 99 23.64 1.64 25.84
N PRO A 100 24.12 2.71 26.52
CA PRO A 100 23.92 4.08 26.05
C PRO A 100 24.30 4.20 24.58
N TYR A 101 23.80 5.23 23.89
CA TYR A 101 24.21 5.56 22.52
C TYR A 101 25.65 6.12 22.49
N TYR A 102 26.57 5.40 23.14
CA TYR A 102 27.90 5.82 23.50
C TYR A 102 28.97 4.75 23.74
N ALA A 103 28.63 3.51 24.06
CA ALA A 103 29.60 2.75 24.83
C ALA A 103 30.79 2.21 24.00
N SER A 104 31.98 2.74 24.29
CA SER A 104 33.21 1.95 24.35
C SER A 104 33.21 1.16 25.66
N ILE A 105 33.40 -0.16 25.57
CA ILE A 105 33.86 -0.98 26.68
C ILE A 105 35.12 -1.72 26.18
N LEU A 106 36.29 -1.27 26.65
CA LEU A 106 37.50 -2.09 26.67
C LEU A 106 37.37 -3.04 27.86
N THR A 107 36.85 -4.24 27.64
CA THR A 107 37.16 -5.36 28.54
C THR A 107 38.19 -6.23 27.87
N SER A 108 39.46 -5.91 28.11
CA SER A 108 40.53 -6.89 28.06
C SER A 108 40.31 -7.88 29.21
N TYR A 109 39.43 -8.88 29.01
CA TYR A 109 39.45 -10.09 29.81
C TYR A 109 40.08 -11.21 28.98
N PRO A 110 41.07 -11.96 29.51
CA PRO A 110 41.98 -12.69 28.63
C PRO A 110 41.40 -13.91 27.90
N GLN A 111 40.13 -14.32 28.09
CA GLN A 111 39.71 -15.66 27.64
C GLN A 111 38.29 -15.85 27.08
N SER A 112 37.49 -14.84 26.73
CA SER A 112 36.31 -15.11 25.88
C SER A 112 35.69 -13.86 25.24
N PHE A 113 35.71 -13.83 23.90
CA PHE A 113 34.93 -12.97 22.99
C PHE A 113 34.90 -11.45 23.28
N THR A 114 35.89 -10.73 22.76
CA THR A 114 35.89 -9.27 22.67
C THR A 114 34.73 -8.79 21.78
N HIS A 115 33.66 -8.27 22.37
CA HIS A 115 32.57 -7.64 21.64
C HIS A 115 32.84 -6.14 21.51
N TYR A 116 33.14 -5.67 20.29
CA TYR A 116 33.26 -4.25 19.98
C TYR A 116 31.86 -3.63 19.85
N ILE A 117 31.52 -2.67 20.71
CA ILE A 117 30.27 -1.92 20.61
C ILE A 117 30.52 -0.67 19.76
N LEU A 118 30.00 -0.71 18.54
CA LEU A 118 30.18 0.33 17.51
C LEU A 118 29.29 1.57 17.80
N GLN A 119 29.92 2.75 17.78
CA GLN A 119 29.39 4.01 18.34
C GLN A 119 28.59 4.86 17.35
N GLY A 120 28.01 5.97 17.83
CA GLY A 120 27.47 7.05 17.00
C GLY A 120 28.49 7.55 15.99
N PHE A 121 29.67 8.01 16.44
CA PHE A 121 30.81 8.36 15.58
C PHE A 121 32.06 7.58 15.96
N PHE A 122 32.68 6.91 14.99
CA PHE A 122 33.81 6.01 15.26
C PHE A 122 34.90 6.05 14.17
N ARG A 123 36.15 5.82 14.59
CA ARG A 123 37.33 5.64 13.74
C ARG A 123 38.07 4.41 14.25
N ASP A 124 38.38 3.44 13.38
CA ASP A 124 39.07 2.20 13.75
C ASP A 124 38.41 1.46 14.95
N ALA A 125 37.07 1.43 14.96
CA ALA A 125 36.22 0.90 16.04
C ALA A 125 36.36 1.61 17.40
N GLN A 126 37.02 2.77 17.46
CA GLN A 126 37.16 3.61 18.64
C GLN A 126 36.27 4.87 18.55
N PRO A 127 35.75 5.36 19.69
CA PRO A 127 34.87 6.52 19.70
C PRO A 127 35.65 7.78 19.39
N VAL A 128 35.09 8.61 18.51
CA VAL A 128 35.69 9.93 18.23
C VAL A 128 35.32 10.94 19.33
N LEU A 129 34.15 10.78 19.96
CA LEU A 129 33.66 11.66 21.01
C LEU A 129 33.84 11.01 22.41
N PRO A 130 34.25 11.78 23.44
CA PRO A 130 34.51 11.23 24.77
C PRO A 130 33.32 11.22 25.77
N PHE A 131 32.11 11.68 25.41
CA PHE A 131 30.97 11.93 26.34
C PHE A 131 29.68 11.10 26.15
N PHE A 132 28.56 11.70 25.75
CA PHE A 132 27.22 11.24 25.31
C PHE A 132 26.87 11.66 23.88
N LEU A 133 25.96 11.05 23.13
CA LEU A 133 25.36 11.73 21.99
C LEU A 133 23.90 11.92 22.34
N PRO A 134 23.56 12.99 23.07
CA PRO A 134 22.19 13.26 23.48
C PRO A 134 21.29 13.33 22.25
N VAL A 135 20.23 12.53 22.24
CA VAL A 135 19.14 12.63 21.28
C VAL A 135 18.09 13.54 21.89
N ARG A 136 17.85 14.71 21.27
CA ARG A 136 17.02 15.79 21.84
C ARG A 136 15.55 15.75 21.43
N VAL A 137 15.19 14.84 20.53
CA VAL A 137 13.86 14.76 19.93
C VAL A 137 13.19 13.42 20.22
N GLN A 138 11.86 13.43 20.23
CA GLN A 138 11.07 12.22 20.18
C GLN A 138 11.05 11.71 18.74
N LEU A 139 11.19 10.40 18.55
CA LEU A 139 11.06 9.78 17.24
C LEU A 139 9.60 9.88 16.78
N GLU A 140 9.36 10.65 15.71
CA GLU A 140 8.01 10.83 15.13
C GLU A 140 7.59 9.67 14.22
N THR A 141 8.54 8.82 13.83
CA THR A 141 8.34 7.77 12.83
C THR A 141 8.53 6.38 13.43
N SER A 142 8.23 5.34 12.67
CA SER A 142 8.62 3.98 13.05
C SER A 142 10.15 3.83 13.03
N LYS A 143 10.70 2.97 13.89
CA LYS A 143 12.14 2.63 13.92
C LYS A 143 12.63 1.97 12.63
N ARG A 144 11.70 1.46 11.82
CA ARG A 144 11.97 0.87 10.51
C ARG A 144 11.86 1.89 9.37
N SER A 145 11.26 3.05 9.60
CA SER A 145 11.03 4.07 8.57
C SER A 145 12.35 4.55 7.95
N GLU A 146 12.23 4.98 6.71
CA GLU A 146 13.23 5.67 5.92
C GLU A 146 12.57 6.93 5.40
N ILE A 147 13.21 8.11 5.38
CA ILE A 147 12.55 9.28 4.75
C ILE A 147 13.05 9.38 3.31
N SER A 148 12.33 8.72 2.41
CA SER A 148 12.65 8.63 0.99
C SER A 148 12.20 9.89 0.26
N ALA A 149 13.17 10.59 -0.34
CA ALA A 149 12.95 11.60 -1.37
C ALA A 149 13.14 10.99 -2.79
N SER A 150 12.85 9.69 -2.95
CA SER A 150 12.94 9.04 -4.27
C SER A 150 11.85 9.59 -5.19
N HIS A 151 12.14 9.69 -6.48
CA HIS A 151 11.24 10.29 -7.47
C HIS A 151 9.89 9.55 -7.54
N ILE A 152 8.78 10.30 -7.47
CA ILE A 152 7.39 9.83 -7.47
C ILE A 152 6.65 10.42 -8.67
N LEU A 153 6.01 9.56 -9.44
CA LEU A 153 5.05 9.95 -10.47
C LEU A 153 3.63 9.61 -9.98
N ILE A 154 2.73 10.58 -10.05
CA ILE A 154 1.30 10.39 -9.83
C ILE A 154 0.58 10.56 -11.18
N ILE A 155 -0.08 9.52 -11.67
CA ILE A 155 -0.90 9.56 -12.89
C ILE A 155 -2.35 9.42 -12.49
N HIS A 156 -3.15 10.43 -12.74
CA HIS A 156 -4.57 10.46 -12.44
C HIS A 156 -5.39 10.40 -13.72
N PHE A 157 -5.89 9.20 -14.04
CA PHE A 157 -6.83 8.98 -15.12
C PHE A 157 -8.23 9.35 -14.66
N LYS A 158 -8.85 10.33 -15.31
CA LYS A 158 -10.22 10.75 -15.01
C LYS A 158 -11.11 10.61 -16.23
N LEU A 159 -12.26 9.97 -16.04
CA LEU A 159 -13.31 9.91 -17.06
C LEU A 159 -13.71 11.34 -17.46
N VAL A 160 -13.95 11.57 -18.74
CA VAL A 160 -14.47 12.85 -19.25
C VAL A 160 -15.68 13.33 -18.44
N ASP A 161 -15.76 14.64 -18.21
CA ASP A 161 -16.78 15.33 -17.40
C ASP A 161 -16.81 15.00 -15.90
N HIS A 162 -15.94 14.11 -15.42
CA HIS A 162 -15.82 13.88 -13.98
C HIS A 162 -15.13 15.07 -13.31
N VAL A 163 -15.86 15.78 -12.45
CA VAL A 163 -15.29 16.87 -11.65
C VAL A 163 -14.42 16.25 -10.55
N THR A 164 -13.16 16.66 -10.49
CA THR A 164 -12.17 16.14 -9.52
C THR A 164 -11.59 17.24 -8.64
N THR A 165 -12.23 18.41 -8.53
CA THR A 165 -11.77 19.48 -7.65
C THR A 165 -11.76 19.02 -6.20
N GLY A 166 -10.63 19.15 -5.51
CA GLY A 166 -10.46 18.64 -4.15
C GLY A 166 -10.39 17.11 -4.11
N SER A 167 -9.94 16.48 -5.20
CA SER A 167 -9.80 15.03 -5.24
C SER A 167 -8.77 14.54 -4.22
N PRO A 168 -8.89 13.28 -3.78
CA PRO A 168 -7.84 12.64 -2.98
C PRO A 168 -6.45 12.75 -3.63
N VAL A 169 -6.36 12.78 -4.97
CA VAL A 169 -5.11 12.93 -5.72
C VAL A 169 -4.46 14.28 -5.47
N ASP A 170 -5.24 15.36 -5.49
CA ASP A 170 -4.73 16.72 -5.22
C ASP A 170 -4.15 16.80 -3.81
N ILE A 171 -4.84 16.19 -2.85
CA ILE A 171 -4.43 16.17 -1.45
C ILE A 171 -3.12 15.41 -1.28
N ILE A 172 -2.95 14.24 -1.91
CA ILE A 172 -1.69 13.49 -1.86
C ILE A 172 -0.54 14.32 -2.45
N HIS A 173 -0.76 14.94 -3.61
CA HIS A 173 0.27 15.73 -4.26
C HIS A 173 0.69 16.93 -3.40
N GLN A 174 -0.26 17.65 -2.81
CA GLN A 174 0.02 18.76 -1.89
C GLN A 174 0.74 18.29 -0.61
N PHE A 175 0.35 17.13 -0.07
CA PHE A 175 1.01 16.53 1.09
C PHE A 175 2.46 16.15 0.80
N LEU A 176 2.74 15.62 -0.40
CA LEU A 176 4.08 15.19 -0.80
C LEU A 176 4.99 16.37 -1.16
N ALA A 177 4.47 17.47 -1.72
CA ALA A 177 5.27 18.56 -2.27
C ALA A 177 6.40 19.08 -1.34
N PRO A 178 6.22 19.24 -0.02
CA PRO A 178 7.29 19.66 0.88
C PRO A 178 8.50 18.71 0.96
N TYR A 179 8.33 17.43 0.58
CA TYR A 179 9.41 16.43 0.54
C TYR A 179 10.23 16.49 -0.76
N PHE A 180 9.81 17.29 -1.74
CA PHE A 180 10.42 17.38 -3.07
C PHE A 180 10.76 18.83 -3.46
N PRO A 181 11.50 19.58 -2.62
CA PRO A 181 11.79 21.00 -2.87
C PRO A 181 12.64 21.23 -4.14
N TYR A 182 13.37 20.21 -4.61
CA TYR A 182 14.23 20.27 -5.80
C TYR A 182 13.67 19.49 -6.98
N GLY A 183 12.38 19.19 -6.97
CA GLY A 183 11.74 18.33 -7.97
C GLY A 183 11.74 16.85 -7.56
N GLY A 184 11.38 16.01 -8.53
CA GLY A 184 11.19 14.57 -8.36
C GLY A 184 9.79 14.14 -7.91
N LEU A 185 8.87 15.08 -7.71
CA LEU A 185 7.44 14.80 -7.65
C LEU A 185 6.76 15.35 -8.91
N ARG A 186 6.11 14.48 -9.69
CA ARG A 186 5.33 14.89 -10.87
C ARG A 186 3.91 14.34 -10.76
N LYS A 187 2.92 15.21 -10.97
CA LYS A 187 1.51 14.82 -11.10
C LYS A 187 1.03 15.07 -12.52
N LEU A 188 0.34 14.09 -13.11
CA LEU A 188 -0.29 14.17 -14.42
C LEU A 188 -1.79 13.89 -14.27
N ASP A 189 -2.63 14.85 -14.66
CA ASP A 189 -4.06 14.62 -14.81
C ASP A 189 -4.37 14.28 -16.27
N VAL A 190 -4.77 13.04 -16.53
CA VAL A 190 -5.07 12.52 -17.85
C VAL A 190 -6.57 12.31 -17.99
N VAL A 191 -7.22 13.18 -18.76
CA VAL A 191 -8.64 13.00 -19.11
C VAL A 191 -8.76 11.93 -20.19
N PHE A 192 -9.67 10.96 -20.03
CA PHE A 192 -9.94 9.97 -21.06
C PHE A 192 -11.41 9.97 -21.48
N ASP A 193 -11.61 9.76 -22.79
CA ASP A 193 -12.89 9.43 -23.41
C ASP A 193 -12.61 8.40 -24.50
N LEU A 194 -12.85 7.13 -24.20
CA LEU A 194 -12.54 5.99 -25.04
C LEU A 194 -13.80 5.43 -25.72
N GLY A 195 -14.91 6.17 -25.71
CA GLY A 195 -16.23 5.65 -26.13
C GLY A 195 -16.37 5.34 -27.63
N THR A 196 -15.32 5.58 -28.44
CA THR A 196 -15.27 5.19 -29.85
C THR A 196 -13.82 4.88 -30.26
N SER A 197 -13.62 4.05 -31.28
CA SER A 197 -12.28 3.71 -31.79
C SER A 197 -11.46 4.94 -32.23
N SER A 198 -12.11 5.96 -32.79
CA SER A 198 -11.45 7.23 -33.16
C SER A 198 -10.90 7.96 -31.93
N LYS A 199 -11.65 7.98 -30.82
CA LYS A 199 -11.20 8.60 -29.58
C LYS A 199 -10.11 7.78 -28.90
N VAL A 200 -10.19 6.45 -28.95
CA VAL A 200 -9.11 5.55 -28.50
C VAL A 200 -7.80 5.82 -29.26
N LYS A 201 -7.86 6.01 -30.57
CA LYS A 201 -6.70 6.37 -31.38
C LYS A 201 -6.10 7.72 -30.93
N GLY A 202 -6.94 8.75 -30.80
CA GLY A 202 -6.50 10.07 -30.34
C GLY A 202 -5.90 10.05 -28.92
N TYR A 203 -6.52 9.30 -27.99
CA TYR A 203 -5.97 9.09 -26.65
C TYR A 203 -4.57 8.48 -26.70
N ASN A 204 -4.38 7.43 -27.50
CA ASN A 204 -3.08 6.77 -27.61
C ASN A 204 -2.02 7.71 -28.19
N GLU A 205 -2.33 8.44 -29.26
CA GLU A 205 -1.39 9.39 -29.88
C GLU A 205 -0.94 10.45 -28.87
N GLN A 206 -1.90 11.08 -28.18
CA GLN A 206 -1.62 12.10 -27.17
C GLN A 206 -0.82 11.56 -25.97
N CYS A 207 -1.24 10.42 -25.43
CA CYS A 207 -0.61 9.88 -24.21
C CYS A 207 0.74 9.21 -24.49
N MET A 208 1.00 8.72 -25.71
CA MET A 208 2.29 8.16 -26.07
C MET A 208 3.38 9.23 -26.04
N GLU A 209 3.09 10.44 -26.52
CA GLU A 209 4.02 11.57 -26.46
C GLU A 209 4.29 11.98 -25.01
N LEU A 210 3.24 12.12 -24.20
CA LEU A 210 3.38 12.46 -22.79
C LEU A 210 4.14 11.39 -21.98
N ALA A 211 3.85 10.11 -22.23
CA ALA A 211 4.52 9.02 -21.54
C ALA A 211 6.00 8.91 -21.95
N LYS A 212 6.32 9.18 -23.23
CA LYS A 212 7.70 9.26 -23.70
C LYS A 212 8.46 10.36 -22.96
N ASP A 213 7.89 11.56 -22.87
CA ASP A 213 8.47 12.68 -22.11
C ASP A 213 8.75 12.31 -20.65
N VAL A 214 7.79 11.65 -20.00
CA VAL A 214 7.92 11.19 -18.60
C VAL A 214 9.09 10.23 -18.43
N VAL A 215 9.26 9.28 -19.35
CA VAL A 215 10.30 8.25 -19.28
C VAL A 215 11.68 8.82 -19.66
N GLU A 216 11.74 9.84 -20.50
CA GLU A 216 12.99 10.50 -20.92
C GLU A 216 13.51 11.50 -19.89
N GLN A 217 12.62 12.22 -19.20
CA GLN A 217 13.01 13.25 -18.24
C GLN A 217 13.54 12.68 -16.91
N ASP A 218 13.03 11.53 -16.47
CA ASP A 218 13.25 11.10 -15.09
C ASP A 218 13.14 9.58 -14.87
N HIS A 219 13.73 9.13 -13.77
CA HIS A 219 13.63 7.76 -13.29
C HIS A 219 12.78 7.69 -12.01
N TYR A 220 11.47 7.58 -12.19
CA TYR A 220 10.52 7.42 -11.10
C TYR A 220 10.68 6.05 -10.44
N LYS A 221 11.04 6.04 -9.15
CA LYS A 221 11.12 4.81 -8.36
C LYS A 221 9.71 4.30 -8.02
N SER A 222 8.78 5.21 -7.79
CA SER A 222 7.40 4.87 -7.42
C SER A 222 6.40 5.54 -8.36
N VAL A 223 5.43 4.77 -8.83
CA VAL A 223 4.34 5.26 -9.69
C VAL A 223 3.01 5.00 -8.98
N CYS A 224 2.29 6.06 -8.67
CA CYS A 224 0.94 6.02 -8.11
C CYS A 224 -0.07 6.29 -9.22
N ILE A 225 -0.83 5.28 -9.61
CA ILE A 225 -1.88 5.39 -10.60
C ILE A 225 -3.21 5.55 -9.88
N VAL A 226 -3.99 6.56 -10.23
CA VAL A 226 -5.35 6.73 -9.72
C VAL A 226 -6.31 6.76 -10.90
N ILE A 227 -7.30 5.88 -10.90
CA ILE A 227 -8.34 5.83 -11.93
C ILE A 227 -9.65 6.25 -11.28
N THR A 228 -10.22 7.35 -11.73
CA THR A 228 -11.52 7.86 -11.28
C THR A 228 -12.54 7.66 -12.41
N THR A 229 -13.43 6.67 -12.22
CA THR A 229 -14.51 6.34 -13.16
C THR A 229 -15.68 5.70 -12.43
N HIS A 230 -16.83 5.58 -13.09
CA HIS A 230 -17.94 4.75 -12.61
C HIS A 230 -17.84 3.34 -13.18
N THR A 231 -18.62 2.43 -12.62
CA THR A 231 -18.77 1.06 -13.12
C THR A 231 -20.24 0.79 -13.35
N ASP A 232 -20.54 0.02 -14.39
CA ASP A 232 -21.87 -0.50 -14.65
C ASP A 232 -22.32 -1.39 -13.49
N ASP A 233 -23.48 -1.11 -12.91
CA ASP A 233 -23.95 -1.81 -11.70
C ASP A 233 -24.25 -3.30 -11.96
N ASP A 234 -24.69 -3.64 -13.17
CA ASP A 234 -25.07 -5.00 -13.53
C ASP A 234 -23.84 -5.82 -13.93
N ARG A 235 -22.99 -5.24 -14.78
CA ARG A 235 -21.85 -5.93 -15.37
C ARG A 235 -20.58 -5.82 -14.53
N GLY A 236 -20.42 -4.75 -13.75
CA GLY A 236 -19.17 -4.41 -13.07
C GLY A 236 -18.11 -3.75 -13.95
N ASP A 237 -18.45 -3.48 -15.22
CA ASP A 237 -17.52 -2.95 -16.22
C ASP A 237 -17.30 -1.43 -16.07
N PRO A 238 -16.07 -0.93 -16.16
CA PRO A 238 -15.78 0.50 -16.08
C PRO A 238 -16.42 1.28 -17.22
N PHE A 239 -16.90 2.49 -16.90
CA PHE A 239 -17.26 3.48 -17.91
C PHE A 239 -15.99 4.02 -18.55
N ILE A 240 -16.00 4.04 -19.89
CA ILE A 240 -14.81 4.38 -20.67
C ILE A 240 -14.95 5.71 -21.41
N GLY A 241 -16.16 6.27 -21.54
CA GLY A 241 -16.38 7.53 -22.25
C GLY A 241 -17.79 7.66 -22.80
N ARG A 242 -17.98 8.60 -23.73
CA ARG A 242 -19.29 8.89 -24.35
C ARG A 242 -19.36 8.35 -25.76
N LYS A 243 -20.54 7.86 -26.15
CA LYS A 243 -20.83 7.48 -27.53
C LYS A 243 -20.86 8.72 -28.44
N LYS A 244 -20.59 8.55 -29.73
CA LYS A 244 -20.69 9.62 -30.72
C LYS A 244 -22.13 10.14 -30.79
N GLY A 245 -22.31 11.46 -30.63
CA GLY A 245 -23.61 12.13 -30.79
C GLY A 245 -24.56 12.03 -29.59
N ASP A 246 -24.18 11.31 -28.53
CA ASP A 246 -25.01 11.15 -27.33
C ASP A 246 -24.33 11.84 -26.13
N LYS A 247 -24.96 12.91 -25.64
CA LYS A 247 -24.51 13.63 -24.44
C LYS A 247 -25.06 13.01 -23.14
N SER A 248 -25.94 12.02 -23.23
CA SER A 248 -26.64 11.43 -22.09
C SER A 248 -26.06 10.09 -21.65
N GLY A 249 -25.57 9.25 -22.58
CA GLY A 249 -25.06 7.91 -22.26
C GLY A 249 -23.53 7.79 -22.18
N TYR A 250 -23.04 7.24 -21.07
CA TYR A 250 -21.71 6.63 -21.02
C TYR A 250 -21.75 5.21 -21.62
N VAL A 251 -20.62 4.77 -22.16
CA VAL A 251 -20.40 3.38 -22.56
C VAL A 251 -19.38 2.73 -21.64
N SER A 252 -19.53 1.43 -21.40
CA SER A 252 -18.62 0.60 -20.64
C SER A 252 -17.85 -0.37 -21.53
N ALA A 253 -16.73 -0.88 -21.03
CA ALA A 253 -15.99 -1.99 -21.65
C ALA A 253 -15.48 -2.93 -20.57
N SER A 254 -15.17 -4.16 -20.97
CA SER A 254 -14.59 -5.15 -20.06
C SER A 254 -13.34 -4.61 -19.37
N VAL A 255 -13.12 -5.01 -18.12
CA VAL A 255 -11.96 -4.57 -17.33
C VAL A 255 -10.62 -4.75 -18.07
N PRO A 256 -10.35 -5.88 -18.76
CA PRO A 256 -9.09 -6.06 -19.49
C PRO A 256 -8.97 -5.13 -20.69
N GLU A 257 -10.05 -4.95 -21.46
CA GLU A 257 -10.05 -4.03 -22.61
C GLU A 257 -9.76 -2.59 -22.16
N PHE A 258 -10.45 -2.14 -21.11
CA PHE A 258 -10.25 -0.81 -20.54
C PHE A 258 -8.81 -0.60 -20.06
N LEU A 259 -8.29 -1.46 -19.19
CA LEU A 259 -6.95 -1.28 -18.61
C LEU A 259 -5.85 -1.46 -19.65
N ASN A 260 -6.00 -2.37 -20.62
CA ASN A 260 -5.03 -2.52 -21.70
C ASN A 260 -4.94 -1.25 -22.56
N VAL A 261 -6.07 -0.65 -22.92
CA VAL A 261 -6.08 0.61 -23.69
C VAL A 261 -5.52 1.75 -22.86
N LEU A 262 -5.94 1.87 -21.60
CA LEU A 262 -5.55 2.96 -20.71
C LEU A 262 -4.04 2.95 -20.43
N PHE A 263 -3.45 1.77 -20.14
CA PHE A 263 -2.05 1.62 -19.76
C PHE A 263 -1.09 1.44 -20.92
N LYS A 264 -1.56 1.15 -22.13
CA LYS A 264 -0.69 0.94 -23.29
C LYS A 264 0.36 2.06 -23.47
N PRO A 265 0.03 3.36 -23.36
CA PRO A 265 1.04 4.41 -23.47
C PRO A 265 2.05 4.43 -22.31
N TRP A 266 1.66 3.93 -21.14
CA TRP A 266 2.37 4.08 -19.87
C TRP A 266 3.16 2.83 -19.45
N GLN A 267 3.18 1.79 -20.28
CA GLN A 267 3.76 0.49 -19.94
C GLN A 267 5.23 0.59 -19.53
N ASP A 268 6.00 1.47 -20.18
CA ASP A 268 7.41 1.67 -19.87
C ASP A 268 7.60 2.30 -18.48
N ALA A 269 6.83 3.34 -18.15
CA ALA A 269 6.86 3.96 -16.82
C ALA A 269 6.48 2.95 -15.73
N ILE A 270 5.43 2.16 -15.97
CA ILE A 270 4.95 1.11 -15.05
C ILE A 270 6.00 0.02 -14.83
N THR A 271 6.68 -0.40 -15.89
CA THR A 271 7.63 -1.54 -15.85
C THR A 271 8.99 -1.14 -15.27
N ARG A 272 9.42 0.12 -15.46
CA ARG A 272 10.69 0.63 -14.94
C ARG A 272 10.62 0.99 -13.46
N ALA A 273 9.45 1.40 -12.98
CA ALA A 273 9.26 1.72 -11.57
C ALA A 273 9.46 0.50 -10.68
N LYS A 274 10.07 0.72 -9.51
CA LYS A 274 10.23 -0.33 -8.50
C LYS A 274 8.88 -0.69 -7.88
N ASP A 275 8.08 0.33 -7.59
CA ASP A 275 6.82 0.20 -6.88
C ASP A 275 5.70 0.90 -7.65
N THR A 276 4.78 0.14 -8.24
CA THR A 276 3.61 0.69 -8.94
C THR A 276 2.33 0.31 -8.19
N THR A 277 1.61 1.31 -7.69
CA THR A 277 0.34 1.11 -6.96
C THR A 277 -0.81 1.77 -7.70
N MET A 278 -1.87 1.02 -7.96
CA MET A 278 -3.09 1.54 -8.57
C MET A 278 -4.22 1.71 -7.54
N PHE A 279 -4.84 2.88 -7.47
CA PHE A 279 -6.13 3.11 -6.82
C PHE A 279 -7.23 3.14 -7.87
N PHE A 280 -8.12 2.16 -7.83
CA PHE A 280 -9.33 2.15 -8.66
C PHE A 280 -10.47 2.83 -7.87
N MET A 281 -10.61 4.14 -8.06
CA MET A 281 -11.63 4.99 -7.42
C MET A 281 -12.95 4.94 -8.20
N GLY A 282 -13.57 3.77 -8.22
CA GLY A 282 -14.88 3.57 -8.85
C GLY A 282 -15.88 2.86 -7.93
N CYS A 283 -17.11 2.75 -8.42
CA CYS A 283 -18.18 2.05 -7.73
C CYS A 283 -17.85 0.56 -7.53
N GLY A 284 -18.44 -0.04 -6.51
CA GLY A 284 -18.08 -1.38 -6.06
C GLY A 284 -18.50 -2.52 -6.98
N ALA A 285 -19.26 -2.25 -8.05
CA ALA A 285 -19.71 -3.29 -8.96
C ALA A 285 -18.52 -4.05 -9.59
N ILE A 286 -17.38 -3.39 -9.84
CA ILE A 286 -16.18 -4.04 -10.37
C ILE A 286 -15.58 -5.13 -9.46
N VAL A 287 -15.75 -5.03 -8.14
CA VAL A 287 -15.29 -6.04 -7.18
C VAL A 287 -16.40 -6.96 -6.69
N ASN A 288 -17.65 -6.50 -6.73
CA ASN A 288 -18.81 -7.27 -6.31
C ASN A 288 -19.31 -8.21 -7.41
N ASN A 289 -19.05 -7.90 -8.68
CA ASN A 289 -19.26 -8.80 -9.81
C ASN A 289 -18.09 -9.79 -9.94
N THR A 290 -18.41 -11.08 -9.93
CA THR A 290 -17.42 -12.17 -10.00
C THR A 290 -16.51 -12.09 -11.22
N GLU A 291 -17.07 -11.82 -12.40
CA GLU A 291 -16.34 -11.82 -13.67
C GLU A 291 -15.44 -10.59 -13.76
N SER A 292 -15.98 -9.40 -13.51
CA SER A 292 -15.17 -8.17 -13.47
C SER A 292 -14.07 -8.23 -12.43
N PHE A 293 -14.33 -8.82 -11.26
CA PHE A 293 -13.31 -8.92 -10.22
C PHE A 293 -12.20 -9.92 -10.59
N ARG A 294 -12.55 -11.04 -11.23
CA ARG A 294 -11.56 -11.95 -11.83
C ARG A 294 -10.71 -11.22 -12.86
N ASP A 295 -11.35 -10.48 -13.74
CA ASP A 295 -10.70 -9.81 -14.85
C ASP A 295 -9.84 -8.63 -14.37
N LEU A 296 -10.24 -7.93 -13.31
CA LEU A 296 -9.42 -6.94 -12.61
C LEU A 296 -8.14 -7.55 -12.06
N ARG A 297 -8.24 -8.69 -11.36
CA ARG A 297 -7.06 -9.39 -10.82
C ARG A 297 -6.09 -9.83 -11.91
N LEU A 298 -6.61 -10.39 -13.00
CA LEU A 298 -5.80 -10.78 -14.15
C LEU A 298 -5.13 -9.56 -14.81
N SER A 299 -5.85 -8.45 -14.94
CA SER A 299 -5.32 -7.21 -15.51
C SER A 299 -4.23 -6.58 -14.64
N VAL A 300 -4.35 -6.65 -13.31
CA VAL A 300 -3.30 -6.21 -12.36
C VAL A 300 -2.01 -7.02 -12.56
N LEU A 301 -2.13 -8.35 -12.71
CA LEU A 301 -1.00 -9.24 -13.00
C LEU A 301 -0.37 -8.95 -14.37
N ASN A 302 -1.20 -8.85 -15.41
CA ASN A 302 -0.75 -8.64 -16.80
C ASN A 302 -0.06 -7.29 -16.99
N SER A 303 -0.55 -6.26 -16.30
CA SER A 303 0.03 -4.91 -16.30
C SER A 303 1.27 -4.79 -15.42
N LYS A 304 1.66 -5.87 -14.73
CA LYS A 304 2.82 -5.94 -13.83
C LYS A 304 2.77 -4.96 -12.64
N LEU A 305 1.58 -4.52 -12.23
CA LEU A 305 1.45 -3.63 -11.08
C LEU A 305 1.92 -4.33 -9.80
N SER A 306 2.64 -3.62 -8.94
CA SER A 306 3.07 -4.13 -7.63
C SER A 306 1.85 -4.30 -6.72
N SER A 307 0.89 -3.38 -6.78
CA SER A 307 -0.33 -3.45 -5.99
C SER A 307 -1.51 -2.71 -6.61
N ALA A 308 -2.72 -3.08 -6.21
CA ALA A 308 -3.95 -2.40 -6.57
C ALA A 308 -4.93 -2.34 -5.38
N ILE A 309 -5.66 -1.23 -5.28
CA ILE A 309 -6.64 -0.95 -4.22
C ILE A 309 -7.98 -0.63 -4.90
N ALA A 310 -9.04 -1.33 -4.49
CA ALA A 310 -10.40 -1.12 -4.98
C ALA A 310 -11.40 -1.12 -3.82
N PHE A 311 -12.63 -0.69 -4.07
CA PHE A 311 -13.65 -0.42 -3.04
C PHE A 311 -14.94 -1.17 -3.35
N THR A 312 -15.68 -1.59 -2.33
CA THR A 312 -16.90 -2.43 -2.49
C THR A 312 -18.22 -1.65 -2.45
N ALA A 313 -18.21 -0.36 -2.10
CA ALA A 313 -19.44 0.44 -1.98
C ALA A 313 -20.12 0.66 -3.35
N PRO A 314 -21.42 0.34 -3.52
CA PRO A 314 -22.14 0.57 -4.77
C PRO A 314 -22.13 2.04 -5.23
N HIS A 315 -22.28 2.97 -4.29
CA HIS A 315 -22.18 4.41 -4.54
C HIS A 315 -20.91 4.95 -3.91
N PHE A 316 -19.76 4.53 -4.44
CA PHE A 316 -18.47 4.92 -3.91
C PHE A 316 -18.26 6.44 -4.02
N GLN A 317 -17.76 7.05 -2.95
CA GLN A 317 -17.45 8.47 -2.90
C GLN A 317 -15.94 8.64 -2.69
N PRO A 318 -15.18 9.01 -3.74
CA PRO A 318 -13.72 9.11 -3.65
C PRO A 318 -13.23 10.03 -2.52
N SER A 319 -13.97 11.08 -2.18
CA SER A 319 -13.64 12.02 -1.10
C SER A 319 -13.49 11.37 0.28
N PHE A 320 -14.10 10.22 0.53
CA PHE A 320 -13.88 9.50 1.79
C PHE A 320 -12.50 8.83 1.87
N THR A 321 -11.75 8.76 0.77
CA THR A 321 -10.40 8.17 0.74
C THR A 321 -9.29 9.14 1.11
N CYS A 322 -9.56 10.43 1.32
CA CYS A 322 -8.52 11.44 1.57
C CYS A 322 -7.55 11.04 2.69
N HIS A 323 -8.06 10.55 3.83
CA HIS A 323 -7.20 10.08 4.93
C HIS A 323 -6.41 8.81 4.57
N LEU A 324 -7.02 7.90 3.82
CA LEU A 324 -6.37 6.66 3.38
C LEU A 324 -5.17 6.97 2.48
N VAL A 325 -5.37 7.86 1.52
CA VAL A 325 -4.33 8.16 0.54
C VAL A 325 -3.21 9.03 1.10
N VAL A 326 -3.49 9.90 2.07
CA VAL A 326 -2.46 10.64 2.81
C VAL A 326 -1.62 9.68 3.66
N ALA A 327 -2.27 8.79 4.42
CA ALA A 327 -1.54 7.79 5.20
C ALA A 327 -0.75 6.81 4.30
N PHE A 328 -1.27 6.49 3.12
CA PHE A 328 -0.52 5.76 2.09
C PHE A 328 0.73 6.53 1.64
N ALA A 329 0.58 7.81 1.30
CA ALA A 329 1.69 8.64 0.86
C ALA A 329 2.76 8.75 1.95
N GLU A 330 2.34 8.93 3.20
CA GLU A 330 3.22 8.95 4.35
C GLU A 330 3.95 7.61 4.55
N HIS A 331 3.23 6.52 4.79
CA HIS A 331 3.87 5.26 5.18
C HIS A 331 4.58 4.55 4.02
N VAL A 332 4.05 4.65 2.80
CA VAL A 332 4.56 3.87 1.67
C VAL A 332 5.52 4.70 0.83
N LEU A 333 5.12 5.90 0.43
CA LEU A 333 5.91 6.70 -0.50
C LEU A 333 7.05 7.44 0.21
N ILE A 334 6.79 8.03 1.37
CA ILE A 334 7.79 8.73 2.18
C ILE A 334 8.54 7.76 3.08
N GLU A 335 7.86 6.99 3.92
CA GLU A 335 8.52 6.12 4.90
C GLU A 335 9.12 4.83 4.31
N GLY A 336 8.77 4.49 3.07
CA GLY A 336 9.30 3.35 2.33
C GLY A 336 8.81 1.98 2.80
N PHE A 337 7.72 1.90 3.57
CA PHE A 337 7.18 0.61 3.99
C PHE A 337 6.55 -0.15 2.82
N PRO A 338 6.72 -1.48 2.75
CA PRO A 338 5.91 -2.31 1.86
C PRO A 338 4.42 -2.09 2.15
N LEU A 339 3.64 -1.78 1.10
CA LEU A 339 2.23 -1.40 1.22
C LEU A 339 1.43 -2.35 2.12
N ARG A 340 1.62 -3.67 1.96
CA ARG A 340 0.91 -4.67 2.76
C ARG A 340 1.25 -4.62 4.25
N GLU A 341 2.51 -4.34 4.59
CA GLU A 341 2.93 -4.21 5.99
C GLU A 341 2.39 -2.91 6.61
N ALA A 342 2.34 -1.82 5.84
CA ALA A 342 1.82 -0.53 6.26
C ALA A 342 0.28 -0.47 6.34
N PHE A 343 -0.41 -1.32 5.57
CA PHE A 343 -1.85 -1.20 5.36
C PHE A 343 -2.68 -1.19 6.65
N PRO A 344 -2.42 -2.03 7.67
CA PRO A 344 -3.13 -1.94 8.94
C PRO A 344 -3.05 -0.54 9.57
N GLU A 345 -1.87 0.09 9.59
CA GLU A 345 -1.73 1.43 10.17
C GLU A 345 -2.47 2.47 9.32
N ILE A 346 -2.33 2.41 7.99
CA ILE A 346 -3.06 3.25 7.02
C ILE A 346 -4.59 3.22 7.26
N LEU A 347 -5.13 2.03 7.55
CA LEU A 347 -6.55 1.85 7.88
C LEU A 347 -6.94 2.48 9.21
N GLY A 348 -6.03 2.55 10.18
CA GLY A 348 -6.22 3.23 11.47
C GLY A 348 -6.63 4.70 11.31
N HIS A 349 -6.13 5.36 10.27
CA HIS A 349 -6.45 6.75 9.95
C HIS A 349 -7.78 6.92 9.19
N SER A 350 -8.36 5.83 8.67
CA SER A 350 -9.43 5.86 7.66
C SER A 350 -10.79 5.38 8.19
N TYR A 351 -11.12 5.68 9.45
CA TYR A 351 -12.31 5.11 10.10
C TYR A 351 -13.64 5.46 9.38
N ARG A 352 -13.78 6.69 8.86
CA ARG A 352 -15.01 7.11 8.14
C ARG A 352 -15.19 6.34 6.84
N LEU A 353 -14.08 6.07 6.15
CA LEU A 353 -14.10 5.27 4.94
C LEU A 353 -14.63 3.86 5.21
N GLY A 354 -14.23 3.25 6.32
CA GLY A 354 -14.71 1.92 6.71
C GLY A 354 -16.23 1.85 6.94
N MET A 355 -16.85 2.94 7.39
CA MET A 355 -18.32 2.98 7.49
C MET A 355 -19.00 2.98 6.12
N HIS A 356 -18.32 3.47 5.08
CA HIS A 356 -18.85 3.61 3.73
C HIS A 356 -18.58 2.39 2.85
N THR A 357 -17.37 1.85 2.92
CA THR A 357 -16.89 0.81 2.00
C THR A 357 -15.95 -0.16 2.70
N ASP A 358 -15.88 -1.38 2.17
CA ASP A 358 -14.71 -2.23 2.39
C ASP A 358 -13.64 -1.92 1.34
N ILE A 359 -12.42 -2.37 1.62
CA ILE A 359 -11.27 -2.12 0.76
C ILE A 359 -10.67 -3.46 0.34
N ILE A 360 -10.47 -3.63 -0.96
CA ILE A 360 -9.76 -4.79 -1.51
C ILE A 360 -8.33 -4.34 -1.82
N LEU A 361 -7.37 -4.94 -1.12
CA LEU A 361 -5.94 -4.81 -1.45
C LEU A 361 -5.51 -6.03 -2.23
N MET A 362 -4.92 -5.80 -3.40
CA MET A 362 -4.28 -6.80 -4.22
C MET A 362 -2.78 -6.51 -4.24
N THR A 363 -1.95 -7.45 -3.81
CA THR A 363 -0.49 -7.32 -3.84
C THR A 363 0.12 -8.44 -4.65
N ARG A 364 0.93 -8.06 -5.63
CA ARG A 364 1.68 -9.00 -6.47
C ARG A 364 2.90 -9.48 -5.71
N SER A 365 3.15 -10.77 -5.76
CA SER A 365 4.40 -11.38 -5.28
C SER A 365 4.99 -12.24 -6.38
N GLU A 366 6.31 -12.26 -6.46
CA GLU A 366 7.02 -13.15 -7.38
C GLU A 366 7.77 -14.20 -6.55
N THR A 367 7.47 -15.47 -6.79
CA THR A 367 8.13 -16.60 -6.14
C THR A 367 8.52 -17.59 -7.22
N ASN A 368 9.81 -17.90 -7.34
CA ASN A 368 10.34 -18.83 -8.35
C ASN A 368 9.98 -18.45 -9.81
N GLY A 369 9.94 -17.15 -10.11
CA GLY A 369 9.60 -16.63 -11.45
C GLY A 369 8.11 -16.67 -11.80
N ALA A 370 7.26 -17.26 -10.94
CA ALA A 370 5.81 -17.19 -11.09
C ALA A 370 5.27 -15.98 -10.31
N ALA A 371 4.54 -15.10 -11.01
CA ALA A 371 3.82 -14.01 -10.39
C ALA A 371 2.48 -14.52 -9.82
N THR A 372 2.25 -14.27 -8.54
CA THR A 372 1.00 -14.57 -7.86
C THR A 372 0.38 -13.28 -7.33
N LEU A 373 -0.95 -13.27 -7.21
CA LEU A 373 -1.67 -12.13 -6.65
C LEU A 373 -2.33 -12.56 -5.35
N GLN A 374 -1.92 -11.95 -4.26
CA GLN A 374 -2.64 -12.08 -3.00
C GLN A 374 -3.70 -10.99 -2.91
N CYS A 375 -4.94 -11.38 -2.59
CA CYS A 375 -6.01 -10.42 -2.35
C CYS A 375 -6.50 -10.51 -0.89
N THR A 376 -6.75 -9.36 -0.30
CA THR A 376 -7.22 -9.24 1.08
C THR A 376 -8.33 -8.19 1.13
N ARG A 377 -9.48 -8.58 1.69
CA ARG A 377 -10.57 -7.65 1.99
C ARG A 377 -10.37 -7.11 3.39
N TYR A 378 -10.35 -5.80 3.50
CA TYR A 378 -10.39 -5.08 4.76
C TYR A 378 -11.80 -4.58 4.99
N ALA A 379 -12.52 -5.23 5.89
CA ALA A 379 -13.89 -4.89 6.23
C ALA A 379 -13.95 -4.16 7.57
N TRP A 380 -14.60 -3.02 7.64
CA TRP A 380 -14.78 -2.34 8.90
C TRP A 380 -15.88 -3.00 9.72
N SER A 381 -15.56 -3.36 10.95
CA SER A 381 -16.45 -4.06 11.87
C SER A 381 -16.83 -3.14 13.03
N HIS A 382 -18.12 -3.14 13.35
CA HIS A 382 -18.67 -2.49 14.53
C HIS A 382 -19.73 -3.35 15.19
N ALA A 383 -19.68 -3.47 16.51
CA ALA A 383 -20.52 -4.42 17.26
C ALA A 383 -22.02 -4.32 16.97
N THR A 384 -22.54 -3.14 16.62
CA THR A 384 -23.98 -2.91 16.39
C THR A 384 -24.34 -2.31 15.04
N ALA A 385 -23.36 -1.94 14.21
CA ALA A 385 -23.62 -1.27 12.92
C ALA A 385 -23.16 -2.12 11.74
N ARG A 386 -21.96 -2.69 11.85
CA ARG A 386 -21.41 -3.63 10.87
C ARG A 386 -20.80 -4.85 11.55
N PRO A 387 -21.59 -5.71 12.24
CA PRO A 387 -21.05 -6.81 13.01
C PRO A 387 -20.30 -7.78 12.09
N TRP A 388 -19.02 -7.98 12.37
CA TRP A 388 -18.12 -8.78 11.53
C TRP A 388 -17.95 -8.26 10.09
N GLY A 389 -18.18 -6.97 9.85
CA GLY A 389 -18.11 -6.35 8.53
C GLY A 389 -19.40 -6.42 7.72
N SER A 390 -20.37 -7.25 8.14
CA SER A 390 -21.69 -7.34 7.51
C SER A 390 -22.59 -6.21 7.96
N LEU A 391 -23.39 -5.62 7.05
CA LEU A 391 -24.27 -4.52 7.37
C LEU A 391 -25.44 -4.99 8.25
N LEU A 392 -25.67 -4.33 9.39
CA LEU A 392 -26.92 -4.50 10.14
C LEU A 392 -27.90 -3.39 9.73
N PRO A 393 -29.09 -3.70 9.19
CA PRO A 393 -30.05 -2.67 8.81
C PRO A 393 -30.42 -1.77 9.99
N LEU A 394 -30.39 -0.47 9.75
CA LEU A 394 -30.80 0.53 10.75
C LEU A 394 -32.27 0.36 11.15
N GLN A 395 -33.10 -0.06 10.18
CA GLN A 395 -34.52 -0.29 10.32
C GLN A 395 -34.84 -1.78 10.15
N CYS A 396 -35.66 -2.33 11.03
CA CYS A 396 -36.16 -3.70 10.88
C CYS A 396 -37.06 -3.78 9.64
N PRO A 397 -36.74 -4.60 8.62
CA PRO A 397 -37.54 -4.66 7.39
C PRO A 397 -38.94 -5.26 7.60
N GLN A 398 -39.14 -5.98 8.71
CA GLN A 398 -40.41 -6.63 9.01
C GLN A 398 -41.42 -5.68 9.66
N CYS A 399 -40.98 -4.78 10.54
CA CYS A 399 -41.88 -3.91 11.31
C CYS A 399 -41.64 -2.41 11.09
N GLY A 400 -40.55 -2.01 10.47
CA GLY A 400 -40.18 -0.61 10.27
C GLY A 400 -39.58 0.08 11.51
N CYS A 401 -39.40 -0.62 12.62
CA CYS A 401 -38.80 -0.01 13.81
C CYS A 401 -37.31 0.27 13.60
N ILE A 402 -36.88 1.49 13.93
CA ILE A 402 -35.49 1.94 13.87
C ILE A 402 -34.78 1.50 15.17
N THR A 403 -33.56 0.97 15.05
CA THR A 403 -32.56 0.73 16.12
C THR A 403 -32.98 -0.11 17.34
N LYS A 404 -34.06 -0.90 17.23
CA LYS A 404 -34.49 -1.83 18.29
C LYS A 404 -33.95 -3.25 18.05
N TRP A 405 -32.64 -3.42 18.20
CA TRP A 405 -31.98 -4.73 18.10
C TRP A 405 -31.50 -5.21 19.47
N ASN A 406 -32.04 -6.32 19.97
CA ASN A 406 -31.43 -7.06 21.07
C ASN A 406 -30.22 -7.82 20.54
N PHE A 407 -29.07 -7.60 21.15
CA PHE A 407 -27.79 -8.18 20.75
C PHE A 407 -27.39 -9.31 21.71
N SER A 408 -27.01 -10.45 21.14
CA SER A 408 -26.26 -11.48 21.85
C SER A 408 -25.09 -11.95 21.01
N ARG A 409 -24.02 -12.40 21.68
CA ARG A 409 -22.83 -12.94 21.04
C ARG A 409 -22.64 -14.39 21.46
N ASP A 410 -22.41 -15.24 20.48
CA ASP A 410 -22.01 -16.64 20.67
C ASP A 410 -20.72 -16.83 19.90
N SER A 411 -19.58 -16.95 20.60
CA SER A 411 -18.26 -17.22 20.00
C SER A 411 -17.98 -16.40 18.72
N ASN A 412 -18.23 -17.00 17.55
CA ASN A 412 -17.99 -16.44 16.22
C ASN A 412 -19.24 -15.88 15.52
N LYS A 413 -20.36 -15.77 16.23
CA LYS A 413 -21.66 -15.30 15.72
C LYS A 413 -22.15 -14.11 16.55
N SER A 414 -22.68 -13.13 15.85
CA SER A 414 -23.45 -12.02 16.42
C SER A 414 -24.91 -12.20 16.03
N ILE A 415 -25.77 -12.30 17.04
CA ILE A 415 -27.21 -12.52 16.85
C ILE A 415 -27.94 -11.23 17.20
N PHE A 416 -28.77 -10.76 16.27
CA PHE A 416 -29.62 -9.58 16.46
C PHE A 416 -31.07 -9.99 16.29
N VAL A 417 -31.90 -9.68 17.28
CA VAL A 417 -33.35 -9.93 17.26
C VAL A 417 -34.07 -8.60 17.44
N CYS A 418 -35.07 -8.33 16.60
CA CYS A 418 -35.87 -7.11 16.76
C CYS A 418 -36.56 -7.11 18.13
N SER A 419 -36.33 -6.08 18.94
CA SER A 419 -36.89 -5.96 20.28
C SER A 419 -38.28 -5.32 20.31
N TYR A 420 -38.84 -4.99 19.14
CA TYR A 420 -40.23 -4.54 19.05
C TYR A 420 -41.20 -5.70 19.28
N LYS A 421 -42.03 -5.58 20.32
CA LYS A 421 -42.95 -6.63 20.79
C LYS A 421 -43.93 -7.13 19.72
N ASP A 422 -44.32 -6.26 18.79
CA ASP A 422 -45.26 -6.58 17.71
C ASP A 422 -44.56 -6.83 16.38
N CYS A 423 -43.24 -7.06 16.38
CA CYS A 423 -42.50 -7.41 15.18
C CYS A 423 -43.02 -8.73 14.60
N GLY A 424 -43.59 -8.70 13.40
CA GLY A 424 -44.20 -9.86 12.75
C GLY A 424 -45.65 -10.13 13.12
N ARG A 425 -46.26 -9.30 13.97
CA ARG A 425 -47.69 -9.36 14.30
C ARG A 425 -48.47 -8.37 13.44
N GLY A 426 -49.69 -8.75 13.05
CA GLY A 426 -50.65 -7.83 12.41
C GLY A 426 -50.32 -7.37 10.99
N ARG A 427 -49.23 -7.85 10.36
CA ARG A 427 -48.92 -7.62 8.94
C ARG A 427 -49.07 -8.93 8.17
N GLY A 428 -50.27 -9.18 7.63
CA GLY A 428 -50.60 -10.38 6.84
C GLY A 428 -51.36 -11.46 7.62
N THR A 429 -51.59 -12.61 6.98
CA THR A 429 -52.43 -13.71 7.52
C THR A 429 -51.73 -14.60 8.54
N LYS A 430 -50.41 -14.47 8.71
CA LYS A 430 -49.61 -15.31 9.62
C LYS A 430 -48.77 -14.45 10.55
N ASN A 431 -48.80 -14.77 11.84
CA ASN A 431 -47.88 -14.21 12.82
C ASN A 431 -46.48 -14.77 12.58
N LEU A 432 -45.53 -13.89 12.23
CA LEU A 432 -44.11 -14.25 12.08
C LEU A 432 -43.36 -13.98 13.38
N PRO A 433 -42.32 -14.77 13.71
CA PRO A 433 -41.44 -14.45 14.81
C PRO A 433 -40.71 -13.11 14.55
N PRO A 434 -40.22 -12.41 15.59
CA PRO A 434 -39.43 -11.20 15.41
C PRO A 434 -38.26 -11.41 14.46
N LYS A 435 -37.99 -10.43 13.59
CA LYS A 435 -36.90 -10.50 12.62
C LYS A 435 -35.58 -10.77 13.33
N ARG A 436 -34.85 -11.77 12.84
CA ARG A 436 -33.57 -12.23 13.39
C ARG A 436 -32.48 -12.16 12.31
N TYR A 437 -31.30 -11.69 12.68
CA TYR A 437 -30.06 -11.75 11.91
C TYR A 437 -29.03 -12.56 12.68
N ILE A 438 -28.30 -13.42 11.96
CA ILE A 438 -27.16 -14.17 12.49
C ILE A 438 -25.99 -13.85 11.58
N LEU A 439 -25.04 -13.08 12.10
CA LEU A 439 -23.87 -12.62 11.35
C LEU A 439 -22.65 -13.36 11.88
N GLN A 440 -21.90 -14.01 10.99
CA GLN A 440 -20.76 -14.85 11.35
C GLN A 440 -19.44 -14.14 11.04
N CYS A 441 -18.45 -14.29 11.92
CA CYS A 441 -17.08 -13.89 11.65
C CYS A 441 -16.57 -14.61 10.39
N PRO A 442 -16.13 -13.90 9.34
CA PRO A 442 -15.60 -14.54 8.15
C PRO A 442 -14.44 -15.48 8.51
N GLU A 443 -14.36 -16.61 7.81
CA GLU A 443 -13.30 -17.59 8.02
C GLU A 443 -11.92 -16.94 7.77
N GLY A 444 -10.97 -17.19 8.68
CA GLY A 444 -9.63 -16.60 8.61
C GLY A 444 -9.56 -15.10 8.91
N ALA A 445 -10.67 -14.45 9.28
CA ALA A 445 -10.66 -13.03 9.59
C ALA A 445 -9.81 -12.72 10.83
N LYS A 446 -8.90 -11.76 10.69
CA LYS A 446 -8.08 -11.23 11.78
C LYS A 446 -8.53 -9.82 12.12
N ARG A 447 -8.87 -9.58 13.39
CA ARG A 447 -9.18 -8.22 13.85
C ARG A 447 -7.89 -7.40 13.97
N LEU A 448 -7.86 -6.28 13.28
CA LEU A 448 -6.81 -5.28 13.37
C LEU A 448 -7.15 -4.31 14.52
N ILE A 449 -6.13 -3.89 15.28
CA ILE A 449 -6.25 -2.95 16.40
C ILE A 449 -5.61 -1.55 16.12
N PRO A 450 -5.50 -1.04 14.88
CA PRO A 450 -5.03 0.32 14.66
C PRO A 450 -6.14 1.32 15.03
N GLY A 451 -5.81 2.37 15.78
CA GLY A 451 -6.74 3.45 16.13
C GLY A 451 -7.87 3.06 17.12
N LYS A 452 -7.53 2.33 18.20
CA LYS A 452 -8.44 1.84 19.27
C LYS A 452 -9.69 2.72 19.48
N ARG A 453 -10.82 2.29 18.91
CA ARG A 453 -12.14 2.78 19.28
C ARG A 453 -12.92 1.65 19.95
N HIS A 454 -13.67 1.98 20.99
CA HIS A 454 -14.54 1.01 21.64
C HIS A 454 -15.48 0.40 20.60
N ASN A 455 -15.51 -0.94 20.54
CA ASN A 455 -16.41 -1.73 19.69
C ASN A 455 -16.27 -1.58 18.17
N ALA A 456 -15.27 -0.85 17.66
CA ALA A 456 -14.98 -0.74 16.23
C ALA A 456 -13.60 -1.33 15.90
N GLY A 457 -13.35 -1.62 14.64
CA GLY A 457 -12.02 -1.97 14.12
C GLY A 457 -12.09 -2.56 12.73
N TRP A 458 -10.95 -2.67 12.08
CA TRP A 458 -10.86 -3.32 10.77
C TRP A 458 -10.69 -4.84 10.93
N LEU A 459 -11.24 -5.60 10.00
CA LEU A 459 -11.01 -7.03 9.83
C LEU A 459 -10.17 -7.23 8.57
N GLU A 460 -9.05 -7.91 8.70
CA GLU A 460 -8.29 -8.44 7.59
C GLU A 460 -8.86 -9.81 7.21
N VAL A 461 -9.45 -9.93 6.03
CA VAL A 461 -10.09 -11.15 5.54
C VAL A 461 -9.34 -11.63 4.28
N PRO A 462 -8.57 -12.73 4.35
CA PRO A 462 -7.92 -13.27 3.16
C PRO A 462 -8.97 -13.77 2.16
N LEU A 463 -8.78 -13.45 0.88
CA LEU A 463 -9.65 -13.95 -0.18
C LEU A 463 -8.99 -15.16 -0.85
N ASP A 464 -9.61 -16.34 -0.71
CA ASP A 464 -9.17 -17.58 -1.36
C ASP A 464 -9.94 -17.78 -2.67
N PHE A 465 -9.21 -17.91 -3.77
CA PHE A 465 -9.76 -18.16 -5.11
C PHE A 465 -9.41 -19.55 -5.65
N SER A 466 -8.80 -20.41 -4.84
CA SER A 466 -8.54 -21.81 -5.22
C SER A 466 -9.84 -22.60 -5.44
N GLN A 467 -10.96 -22.10 -4.90
CA GLN A 467 -12.28 -22.68 -5.03
C GLN A 467 -13.18 -21.80 -5.90
N PRO A 468 -13.25 -22.02 -7.24
CA PRO A 468 -14.02 -21.17 -8.15
C PRO A 468 -15.53 -21.08 -7.84
N ASN A 469 -16.06 -22.03 -7.05
CA ASN A 469 -17.49 -22.07 -6.67
C ASN A 469 -17.79 -21.40 -5.31
N LYS A 470 -16.79 -21.00 -4.52
CA LYS A 470 -16.99 -20.23 -3.27
C LYS A 470 -16.81 -18.74 -3.53
N VAL A 471 -17.48 -18.19 -4.53
CA VAL A 471 -17.56 -16.73 -4.61
C VAL A 471 -18.54 -16.29 -3.54
N THR A 472 -17.99 -15.70 -2.48
CA THR A 472 -18.80 -15.04 -1.46
C THR A 472 -19.49 -13.88 -2.14
N LYS A 473 -20.77 -14.02 -2.50
CA LYS A 473 -21.56 -12.89 -2.97
C LYS A 473 -21.48 -11.80 -1.91
N PHE A 474 -20.85 -10.68 -2.26
CA PHE A 474 -20.70 -9.53 -1.37
C PHE A 474 -22.04 -8.85 -1.09
N SER A 475 -23.04 -9.07 -1.94
CA SER A 475 -24.37 -8.43 -1.94
C SER A 475 -25.45 -9.17 -1.15
N ASP A 476 -25.22 -10.43 -0.73
CA ASP A 476 -26.22 -11.23 -0.01
C ASP A 476 -26.08 -11.09 1.53
N MET A 477 -25.34 -10.08 2.00
CA MET A 477 -25.14 -9.70 3.41
C MET A 477 -25.49 -8.23 3.62
#